data_AF-A0A380EBH0-F1
#
_entry.id   AF-A0A380EBH0-F1
#
_cell.length_a   1.000
_cell.length_b   1.000
_cell.length_c   1.000
_cell.angle_alpha   90.00
_cell.angle_beta   90.00
_cell.angle_gamma   90.00
#
_symmetry.space_group_name_H-M   'P 1'
#
loop_
_entity.id
_entity.type
_entity.pdbx_description
1 polymer ?
#
loop_
_entity_poly.entity_id
_entity_poly.type
_entity_poly.pdbx_seq_one_letter_code
_entity_poly.pdbx_strand_id
1 'polypeptide(L)' 'MTINKVTVLGAGTMGAQLAALFVNAGLKVKLLDIVVDKNDPNLIAKKSYDKLQIRNGRYYST' A
#
# COMPACT_ATOMS: atom_id res chain seq x y z
N MET A 1 -11.96 -21.70 2.27
CA MET A 1 -10.81 -21.06 1.59
C MET A 1 -10.43 -19.83 2.40
N THR A 2 -9.16 -19.71 2.80
CA THR A 2 -8.68 -18.61 3.67
C THR A 2 -7.63 -17.79 2.93
N ILE A 3 -7.83 -16.48 2.86
CA ILE A 3 -6.86 -15.55 2.25
C ILE A 3 -5.94 -15.05 3.37
N ASN A 4 -4.63 -15.22 3.17
CA ASN A 4 -3.61 -14.81 4.14
C ASN A 4 -2.68 -13.70 3.61
N LYS A 5 -2.69 -13.47 2.30
CA LYS A 5 -1.84 -12.48 1.61
C LYS A 5 -2.62 -11.84 0.47
N VAL A 6 -2.45 -10.54 0.31
CA VAL A 6 -3.06 -9.76 -0.78
C VAL A 6 -1.98 -8.96 -1.49
N THR A 7 -2.02 -8.91 -2.82
CA THR A 7 -1.17 -8.01 -3.60
C THR A 7 -2.08 -7.09 -4.40
N VAL A 8 -1.88 -5.79 -4.25
CA VAL A 8 -2.60 -4.74 -4.98
C VAL A 8 -1.67 -4.19 -6.06
N LEU A 9 -2.11 -4.26 -7.30
CA LEU A 9 -1.40 -3.71 -8.46
C LEU A 9 -1.97 -2.32 -8.78
N GLY A 10 -1.11 -1.32 -8.75
CA GLY A 10 -1.46 0.10 -8.85
C GLY A 10 -1.49 0.77 -7.47
N ALA A 11 -0.60 1.72 -7.26
CA ALA A 11 -0.49 2.57 -6.07
C ALA A 11 -1.15 3.94 -6.28
N GLY A 12 -2.12 4.03 -7.18
CA GLY A 12 -3.03 5.17 -7.26
C GLY A 12 -3.90 5.32 -6.01
N THR A 13 -4.81 6.30 -6.00
CA THR A 13 -5.68 6.61 -4.85
C THR A 13 -6.48 5.39 -4.37
N MET A 14 -7.16 4.70 -5.28
CA MET A 14 -7.98 3.52 -4.93
C MET A 14 -7.13 2.34 -4.46
N GLY A 15 -6.04 2.03 -5.16
CA GLY A 15 -5.19 0.88 -4.82
C GLY A 15 -4.52 1.03 -3.46
N ALA A 16 -4.06 2.24 -3.14
CA ALA A 16 -3.52 2.55 -1.83
C ALA A 16 -4.56 2.39 -0.71
N GLN A 17 -5.81 2.85 -0.93
CA GLN A 17 -6.90 2.69 0.05
C GLN A 17 -7.32 1.23 0.24
N LEU A 18 -7.38 0.43 -0.83
CA LEU A 18 -7.64 -1.01 -0.73
C LEU A 18 -6.52 -1.71 0.06
N ALA A 19 -5.26 -1.37 -0.22
CA ALA A 19 -4.14 -1.90 0.52
C ALA A 19 -4.24 -1.58 2.02
N ALA A 20 -4.60 -0.34 2.38
CA ALA A 20 -4.82 0.06 3.76
C ALA A 20 -5.99 -0.70 4.43
N LEU A 21 -7.09 -0.92 3.70
CA LEU A 21 -8.23 -1.70 4.19
C LEU A 21 -7.81 -3.15 4.52
N PHE A 22 -7.05 -3.79 3.64
CA PHE A 22 -6.57 -5.15 3.85
C PHE A 22 -5.56 -5.26 5.00
N VAL A 23 -4.67 -4.27 5.16
CA VAL A 23 -3.76 -4.20 6.33
C VAL A 23 -4.56 -4.06 7.62
N ASN A 24 -5.58 -3.19 7.64
CA ASN A 24 -6.47 -3.03 8.79
C ASN A 24 -7.26 -4.31 9.12
N ALA A 25 -7.53 -5.16 8.12
CA ALA A 25 -8.15 -6.47 8.30
C ALA A 25 -7.17 -7.55 8.80
N GLY A 26 -5.90 -7.20 9.08
CA GLY A 26 -4.87 -8.12 9.56
C GLY A 26 -4.23 -8.98 8.47
N LEU A 27 -4.42 -8.62 7.20
CA LEU A 27 -3.82 -9.35 6.08
C LEU A 27 -2.42 -8.81 5.76
N LYS A 28 -1.53 -9.69 5.30
CA LYS A 28 -0.23 -9.27 4.75
C LYS A 28 -0.43 -8.72 3.34
N VAL A 29 -0.07 -7.45 3.13
CA VAL A 29 -0.34 -6.75 1.86
C VAL A 29 0.94 -6.32 1.17
N LYS A 30 1.01 -6.50 -0.15
CA LYS A 30 1.99 -5.86 -1.03
C LYS A 30 1.29 -4.85 -1.93
N LEU A 31 1.81 -3.63 -2.01
CA LEU A 31 1.38 -2.61 -2.96
C LEU A 31 2.48 -2.44 -4.01
N LEU A 32 2.17 -2.73 -5.26
CA LEU A 32 3.12 -2.67 -6.38
C LEU A 32 2.63 -1.68 -7.42
N ASP A 33 3.53 -0.94 -8.03
CA ASP A 33 3.24 -0.06 -9.17
C ASP A 33 4.39 -0.11 -10.18
N ILE A 34 4.20 0.51 -11.33
CA ILE A 34 5.21 0.62 -12.37
C ILE A 34 6.43 1.41 -11.87
N VAL A 35 7.61 0.96 -12.29
CA VAL A 35 8.87 1.64 -12.00
C VAL A 35 9.00 2.84 -12.93
N VAL A 36 8.97 4.04 -12.36
CA VAL A 36 9.17 5.30 -13.09
C VAL A 36 10.57 5.90 -12.88
N ASP A 37 11.25 5.49 -11.82
CA ASP A 37 12.65 5.82 -11.56
C ASP A 37 13.41 4.52 -11.26
N LYS A 38 14.47 4.24 -12.03
CA LYS A 38 15.29 3.04 -11.83
C LYS A 38 16.10 3.09 -10.53
N ASN A 39 16.41 4.29 -10.03
CA ASN A 39 17.16 4.47 -8.78
C ASN A 39 16.25 4.35 -7.55
N ASP A 40 14.95 4.61 -7.70
CA ASP A 40 13.93 4.36 -6.67
C ASP A 40 12.71 3.62 -7.26
N PRO A 41 12.79 2.27 -7.39
CA PRO A 41 11.70 1.47 -7.95
C PRO A 41 10.38 1.57 -7.17
N ASN A 42 10.44 1.97 -5.90
CA ASN A 42 9.27 2.04 -5.02
C ASN A 42 8.69 3.46 -4.94
N LEU A 43 9.19 4.42 -5.73
CA LEU A 43 8.84 5.83 -5.61
C LEU A 43 7.33 6.08 -5.54
N ILE A 44 6.54 5.50 -6.45
CA ILE A 44 5.09 5.71 -6.49
C ILE A 44 4.41 5.07 -5.28
N ALA A 45 4.75 3.80 -4.99
CA ALA A 45 4.17 3.08 -3.87
C ALA A 45 4.47 3.78 -2.53
N LYS A 46 5.69 4.25 -2.35
CA LYS A 46 6.15 4.99 -1.17
C LYS A 46 5.42 6.33 -1.04
N LYS A 47 5.33 7.11 -2.13
CA LYS A 47 4.60 8.38 -2.14
C LYS A 47 3.14 8.21 -1.73
N SER A 48 2.49 7.13 -2.17
CA SER A 48 1.11 6.83 -1.81
C SER A 48 0.96 6.32 -0.38
N TYR A 49 1.93 5.54 0.11
CA TYR A 49 2.01 5.14 1.51
C TYR A 49 2.12 6.36 2.44
N ASP A 50 3.05 7.27 2.16
CA ASP A 50 3.27 8.48 2.97
C ASP A 50 2.00 9.35 3.02
N LYS A 51 1.28 9.46 1.89
CA LYS A 51 -0.02 10.16 1.83
C LYS A 51 -1.09 9.56 2.73
N LEU A 52 -1.08 8.22 2.90
CA LEU A 52 -2.03 7.54 3.79
C LEU A 52 -1.66 7.74 5.26
N GLN A 53 -0.36 7.72 5.60
CA GLN A 53 0.10 7.94 6.97
C GLN A 53 -0.26 9.34 7.50
N ILE A 54 -0.31 10.36 6.63
CA ILE A 54 -0.49 11.76 7.02
C ILE A 54 -1.97 12.11 7.34
N ARG A 55 -2.94 11.20 7.17
CA ARG A 55 -4.36 11.46 7.47
C ARG A 55 -4.81 10.76 8.76
N ASN A 56 -4.75 11.48 9.89
CA ASN A 56 -5.41 11.16 11.17
C ASN A 56 -4.83 10.02 12.03
N GLY A 57 -3.61 10.19 12.53
CA GLY A 57 -3.22 9.78 13.90
C GLY A 57 -3.37 8.32 14.34
N ARG A 58 -3.73 7.39 13.44
CA ARG A 58 -3.85 5.96 13.71
C ARG A 58 -3.54 5.18 12.44
N TYR A 59 -2.30 4.77 12.25
CA TYR A 59 -1.98 3.66 11.35
C TYR A 59 -0.90 2.77 11.94
N TYR A 60 -1.25 1.49 12.04
CA TYR A 60 -0.38 0.40 12.43
C TYR A 60 0.64 0.16 11.31
N SER A 61 1.91 0.28 11.65
CA SER A 61 3.02 -0.27 10.90
C SER A 61 3.30 -1.65 11.46
N THR A 62 3.08 -2.69 10.66
CA THR A 62 3.74 -4.02 10.74
C THR A 62 3.71 -4.69 9.38
#